data_AF-A0A6V7K356-F1
#
_entry.id   AF-A0A6V7K356-F1
#
_cell.length_a   1.000
_cell.length_b   1.000
_cell.length_c   1.000
_cell.angle_alpha   90.00
_cell.angle_beta   90.00
_cell.angle_gamma   90.00
#
_symmetry.space_group_name_H-M   'P 1'
#
loop_
_entity.id
_entity.type
_entity.pdbx_description
1 polymer ?
#
loop_
_entity_poly.entity_id
_entity_poly.type
_entity_poly.pdbx_seq_one_letter_code
_entity_poly.pdbx_strand_id
1 'polypeptide(L)'
;VKLLLNEMADFLREKSPPVSQSAWAELLNDMLELQGLIFTCVDPEVCFETCVATRLLSGVKSNIQDCVSLIETRKKENSLVKVSYNRAVELILEASREYFNSSKSLHDQTMELAKACLNLIEDENKLIQREFDLINALQVLDEFGMNILPLQ
;
A
#
# COMPACT_ATOMS: atom_id res chain seq x y z
N VAL A 1 16.44 -13.02 3.90
CA VAL A 1 15.47 -12.56 4.92
C VAL A 1 14.30 -11.82 4.30
N LYS A 2 14.51 -10.68 3.61
CA LYS A 2 13.40 -9.94 2.96
C LYS A 2 12.52 -10.80 2.03
N LEU A 3 13.13 -11.68 1.22
CA LEU A 3 12.38 -12.64 0.39
C LEU A 3 11.49 -13.58 1.23
N LEU A 4 11.97 -14.07 2.37
CA LEU A 4 11.19 -14.94 3.25
C LEU A 4 10.00 -14.17 3.87
N LEU A 5 10.21 -12.93 4.29
CA LEU A 5 9.14 -12.09 4.82
C LEU A 5 8.07 -11.82 3.74
N ASN A 6 8.50 -11.55 2.50
CA ASN A 6 7.58 -11.38 1.38
C ASN A 6 6.74 -12.65 1.14
N GLU A 7 7.38 -13.84 1.08
CA GLU A 7 6.68 -15.13 0.91
C GLU A 7 5.65 -15.37 2.02
N MET A 8 6.00 -15.05 3.27
CA MET A 8 5.09 -15.16 4.41
C MET A 8 3.88 -14.20 4.29
N ALA A 9 4.08 -12.97 3.82
CA ALA A 9 3.00 -12.02 3.59
C ALA A 9 2.11 -12.41 2.40
N ASP A 10 2.73 -12.86 1.32
CA ASP A 10 2.07 -13.25 0.08
C ASP A 10 1.14 -14.44 0.29
N PHE A 11 1.49 -15.35 1.20
CA PHE A 11 0.60 -16.43 1.64
C PHE A 11 -0.77 -15.94 2.15
N LEU A 12 -0.83 -14.80 2.84
CA LEU A 12 -2.11 -14.22 3.29
C LEU A 12 -2.83 -13.46 2.17
N ARG A 13 -2.08 -12.85 1.25
CA ARG A 13 -2.63 -12.15 0.07
C ARG A 13 -3.39 -13.11 -0.84
N GLU A 14 -2.88 -14.32 -1.04
CA GLU A 14 -3.42 -15.29 -1.99
C GLU A 14 -4.63 -16.09 -1.46
N LYS A 15 -4.97 -15.94 -0.17
CA LYS A 15 -6.11 -16.65 0.42
C LYS A 15 -7.44 -16.07 -0.03
N SER A 16 -8.34 -16.97 -0.44
CA SER A 16 -9.75 -16.68 -0.73
C SER A 16 -10.65 -17.55 0.16
N PRO A 17 -11.55 -16.96 0.99
CA PRO A 17 -11.90 -15.54 1.07
C PRO A 17 -10.81 -14.67 1.75
N PRO A 18 -10.87 -13.32 1.60
CA PRO A 18 -9.93 -12.40 2.23
C PRO A 18 -9.81 -12.65 3.73
N VAL A 19 -8.58 -12.69 4.23
CA VAL A 19 -8.29 -12.97 5.64
C VAL A 19 -8.67 -11.80 6.55
N SER A 20 -9.01 -12.10 7.80
CA SER A 20 -9.37 -11.11 8.80
C SER A 20 -8.19 -10.22 9.20
N GLN A 21 -8.49 -9.05 9.75
CA GLN A 21 -7.49 -8.15 10.34
C GLN A 21 -6.64 -8.84 11.43
N SER A 22 -7.23 -9.76 12.20
CA SER A 22 -6.53 -10.53 13.22
C SER A 22 -5.41 -11.40 12.62
N ALA A 23 -5.64 -12.03 11.46
CA ALA A 23 -4.63 -12.85 10.81
C ALA A 23 -3.44 -12.03 10.31
N TRP A 24 -3.67 -10.80 9.84
CA TRP A 24 -2.59 -9.86 9.49
C TRP A 24 -1.77 -9.44 10.71
N ALA A 25 -2.43 -9.19 11.84
CA ALA A 25 -1.74 -8.84 13.09
C ALA A 25 -0.92 -10.02 13.64
N GLU A 26 -1.48 -11.24 13.62
CA GLU A 26 -0.77 -12.47 13.98
C GLU A 26 0.49 -12.65 13.11
N LEU A 27 0.36 -12.54 11.79
CA LEU A 27 1.49 -12.65 10.88
C LEU A 27 2.60 -11.63 11.18
N LEU A 28 2.24 -10.36 11.42
CA LEU A 28 3.22 -9.32 11.74
C LEU A 28 3.95 -9.64 13.06
N ASN A 29 3.23 -10.14 14.06
CA ASN A 29 3.85 -10.58 15.31
C ASN A 29 4.81 -11.74 15.10
N ASP A 30 4.42 -12.75 14.31
CA ASP A 30 5.29 -13.89 13.98
C ASP A 30 6.56 -13.42 13.24
N MET A 31 6.43 -12.47 12.31
CA MET A 31 7.57 -11.88 11.60
C MET A 31 8.51 -11.13 12.55
N LEU A 32 7.97 -10.35 13.49
CA LEU A 32 8.74 -9.61 14.47
C LEU A 32 9.42 -10.54 15.48
N GLU A 33 8.76 -11.63 15.88
CA GLU A 33 9.36 -12.65 16.74
C GLU A 33 10.53 -13.35 16.03
N LEU A 34 10.34 -13.77 14.78
CA LEU A 34 11.41 -14.36 13.97
C LEU A 34 12.57 -13.37 13.74
N GLN A 35 12.26 -12.09 13.53
CA GLN A 35 13.26 -11.04 13.40
C GLN A 35 14.05 -10.89 14.71
N GLY A 36 13.39 -10.83 15.85
CA GLY A 36 14.04 -10.66 17.15
C GLY A 36 14.86 -11.87 17.60
N LEU A 37 14.49 -13.08 17.18
CA LEU A 37 15.18 -14.32 17.56
C LEU A 37 16.30 -14.70 16.59
N ILE A 38 16.09 -14.52 15.28
CA ILE A 38 16.94 -15.12 14.23
C ILE A 38 17.56 -14.07 13.32
N PHE A 39 16.84 -12.98 13.00
CA PHE A 39 17.26 -11.99 12.01
C PHE A 39 17.53 -10.61 12.60
N THR A 40 18.27 -10.56 13.71
CA THR A 40 18.60 -9.31 14.43
C THR A 40 19.42 -8.29 13.62
N CYS A 41 19.96 -8.71 12.47
CA CYS A 41 20.65 -7.84 11.51
C CYS A 41 19.71 -7.05 10.58
N VAL A 42 18.40 -7.33 10.62
CA VAL A 42 17.37 -6.64 9.83
C VAL A 42 16.62 -5.68 10.73
N ASP A 43 16.35 -4.47 10.26
CA ASP A 43 15.54 -3.50 11.00
C ASP A 43 14.11 -4.03 11.17
N PRO A 44 13.52 -3.98 12.39
CA PRO A 44 12.11 -4.33 12.60
C PRO A 44 11.13 -3.62 11.67
N GLU A 45 11.44 -2.39 11.23
CA GLU A 45 10.63 -1.63 10.26
C GLU A 45 10.41 -2.42 8.96
N VAL A 46 11.36 -3.29 8.55
CA VAL A 46 11.22 -4.13 7.35
C VAL A 46 10.03 -5.08 7.43
N CYS A 47 9.67 -5.57 8.63
CA CYS A 47 8.48 -6.39 8.82
C CYS A 47 7.21 -5.58 8.56
N PHE A 48 7.16 -4.34 9.08
CA PHE A 48 6.04 -3.43 8.83
C PHE A 48 5.94 -3.05 7.35
N GLU A 49 7.07 -2.68 6.72
CA GLU A 49 7.12 -2.37 5.28
C GLU A 49 6.57 -3.51 4.43
N THR A 50 7.00 -4.74 4.73
CA THR A 50 6.56 -5.93 4.00
C THR A 50 5.07 -6.14 4.14
N CYS A 51 4.54 -6.10 5.37
CA CYS A 51 3.11 -6.23 5.60
C CYS A 51 2.30 -5.12 4.92
N VAL A 52 2.77 -3.86 4.97
CA VAL A 52 2.11 -2.73 4.32
C VAL A 52 2.11 -2.91 2.81
N ALA A 53 3.25 -3.19 2.19
CA ALA A 53 3.36 -3.38 0.74
C ALA A 53 2.40 -4.48 0.23
N THR A 54 2.39 -5.64 0.89
CA THR A 54 1.51 -6.74 0.49
C THR A 54 0.03 -6.43 0.72
N ARG A 55 -0.33 -5.73 1.79
CA ARG A 55 -1.73 -5.32 2.05
C ARG A 55 -2.21 -4.27 1.06
N LEU A 56 -1.35 -3.30 0.72
CA LEU A 56 -1.63 -2.28 -0.29
C LEU A 56 -1.96 -2.95 -1.63
N LEU A 57 -1.22 -3.99 -2.02
CA LEU A 57 -1.41 -4.74 -3.27
C LEU A 57 -2.39 -5.93 -3.17
N SER A 58 -3.19 -6.02 -2.10
CA SER A 58 -4.09 -7.16 -1.91
C SER A 58 -5.34 -7.17 -2.79
N GLY A 59 -5.61 -6.09 -3.54
CA GLY A 59 -6.85 -5.93 -4.31
C GLY A 59 -8.10 -5.65 -3.45
N VAL A 60 -7.96 -5.55 -2.12
CA VAL A 60 -9.07 -5.40 -1.18
C VAL A 60 -9.01 -4.03 -0.49
N LYS A 61 -10.02 -3.19 -0.72
CA LYS A 61 -10.06 -1.81 -0.20
C LYS A 61 -9.95 -1.71 1.33
N SER A 62 -10.56 -2.63 2.09
CA SER A 62 -10.45 -2.63 3.55
C SER A 62 -9.02 -2.87 4.03
N ASN A 63 -8.29 -3.80 3.40
CA ASN A 63 -6.90 -4.07 3.73
C ASN A 63 -6.01 -2.85 3.48
N ILE A 64 -6.27 -2.11 2.39
CA ILE A 64 -5.58 -0.85 2.08
C ILE A 64 -5.86 0.18 3.17
N GLN A 65 -7.13 0.40 3.52
CA GLN A 65 -7.54 1.38 4.53
C GLN A 65 -6.94 1.09 5.92
N ASP A 66 -6.88 -0.18 6.30
CA ASP A 66 -6.31 -0.59 7.59
C ASP A 66 -4.80 -0.34 7.68
N CYS A 67 -4.09 -0.06 6.58
CA CYS A 67 -2.67 0.27 6.60
C CYS A 67 -2.38 1.58 7.35
N VAL A 68 -3.37 2.46 7.54
CA VAL A 68 -3.26 3.67 8.39
C VAL A 68 -2.75 3.33 9.81
N SER A 69 -3.06 2.15 10.32
CA SER A 69 -2.58 1.69 11.63
C SER A 69 -1.09 1.34 11.67
N LEU A 70 -0.49 1.04 10.51
CA LEU A 70 0.89 0.55 10.36
C LEU A 70 1.85 1.58 9.79
N ILE A 71 1.36 2.73 9.33
CA ILE A 71 2.16 3.78 8.70
C ILE A 71 1.97 5.12 9.41
N GLU A 72 2.97 5.99 9.29
CA GLU A 72 2.80 7.40 9.60
C GLU A 72 2.02 8.11 8.48
N THR A 73 0.91 8.75 8.81
CA THR A 73 0.07 9.46 7.84
C THR A 73 0.35 10.96 7.78
N ARG A 74 1.07 11.47 8.78
CA ARG A 74 1.43 12.88 8.95
C ARG A 74 2.93 13.05 9.20
N LYS A 75 3.48 14.16 8.72
CA LYS A 75 4.87 14.54 8.97
C LYS A 75 5.07 14.76 10.47
N LYS A 76 6.17 14.19 11.00
CA LYS A 76 6.59 14.30 12.41
C LYS A 76 5.75 13.50 13.41
N GLU A 77 5.07 12.44 12.97
CA GLU A 77 4.43 11.48 13.90
C GLU A 77 5.49 10.76 14.77
N ASN A 78 6.69 10.52 14.24
CA ASN A 78 7.86 9.95 14.92
C ASN A 78 7.53 8.68 15.72
N SER A 79 6.75 7.79 15.13
CA SER A 79 6.36 6.51 15.72
C SER A 79 7.51 5.51 15.65
N LEU A 80 7.70 4.75 16.73
CA LEU A 80 8.68 3.65 16.78
C LEU A 80 8.10 2.31 16.32
N VAL A 81 6.80 2.25 16.03
CA VAL A 81 6.05 1.01 15.71
C VAL A 81 5.24 1.12 14.42
N LYS A 82 5.66 2.00 13.52
CA LYS A 82 5.04 2.23 12.22
C LYS A 82 6.11 2.44 11.15
N VAL A 83 5.76 2.21 9.89
CA VAL A 83 6.57 2.63 8.75
C VAL A 83 6.67 4.15 8.75
N SER A 84 7.90 4.65 8.67
CA SER A 84 8.22 6.08 8.63
C SER A 84 7.52 6.78 7.47
N TYR A 85 7.18 8.05 7.65
CA TYR A 85 6.38 8.83 6.70
C TYR A 85 6.95 8.80 5.27
N ASN A 86 8.26 8.98 5.12
CA ASN A 86 8.90 8.99 3.79
C ASN A 86 8.75 7.62 3.11
N ARG A 87 8.98 6.54 3.86
CA ARG A 87 8.87 5.18 3.34
C ARG A 87 7.42 4.80 3.04
N ALA A 88 6.48 5.22 3.89
CA ALA A 88 5.05 5.05 3.65
C ALA A 88 4.60 5.72 2.35
N VAL A 89 5.04 6.95 2.09
CA VAL A 89 4.76 7.66 0.83
C VAL A 89 5.31 6.89 -0.37
N GLU A 90 6.54 6.36 -0.30
CA GLU A 90 7.12 5.55 -1.38
C GLU A 90 6.26 4.31 -1.68
N LEU A 91 5.92 3.52 -0.65
CA LEU A 91 5.10 2.31 -0.79
C LEU A 91 3.71 2.61 -1.36
N ILE A 92 3.09 3.71 -0.92
CA ILE A 92 1.78 4.16 -1.42
C ILE A 92 1.85 4.53 -2.90
N LEU A 93 2.90 5.27 -3.30
CA LEU A 93 3.09 5.65 -4.70
C LEU A 93 3.35 4.43 -5.59
N GLU A 94 4.18 3.48 -5.13
CA GLU A 94 4.42 2.22 -5.83
C GLU A 94 3.12 1.44 -6.04
N ALA A 95 2.33 1.24 -4.99
CA ALA A 95 1.07 0.50 -5.07
C ALA A 95 0.01 1.23 -5.92
N SER A 96 -0.10 2.56 -5.77
CA SER A 96 -1.05 3.35 -6.55
C SER A 96 -0.72 3.28 -8.05
N ARG A 97 0.56 3.35 -8.42
CA ARG A 97 1.01 3.22 -9.81
C ARG A 97 0.77 1.82 -10.36
N GLU A 98 0.95 0.79 -9.56
CA GLU A 98 0.66 -0.59 -9.98
C GLU A 98 -0.84 -0.77 -10.29
N TYR A 99 -1.72 -0.23 -9.45
CA TYR A 99 -3.16 -0.20 -9.73
C TYR A 99 -3.51 0.67 -10.93
N PHE A 100 -2.88 1.84 -11.06
CA PHE A 100 -3.07 2.70 -12.21
C PHE A 100 -2.72 1.97 -13.51
N ASN A 101 -1.50 1.40 -13.60
CA ASN A 101 -0.99 0.71 -14.78
C ASN A 101 -1.70 -0.61 -15.10
N SER A 102 -2.33 -1.25 -14.11
CA SER A 102 -3.11 -2.48 -14.31
C SER A 102 -4.57 -2.22 -14.67
N SER A 103 -5.02 -0.97 -14.58
CA SER A 103 -6.39 -0.57 -14.89
C SER A 103 -6.68 -0.65 -16.38
N LYS A 104 -7.80 -1.26 -16.77
CA LYS A 104 -8.19 -1.39 -18.19
C LYS A 104 -9.02 -0.20 -18.69
N SER A 105 -9.50 0.63 -17.78
CA SER A 105 -10.27 1.84 -18.08
C SER A 105 -10.32 2.76 -16.86
N LEU A 106 -10.76 4.01 -17.04
CA LEU A 106 -10.96 4.94 -15.94
C LEU A 106 -11.98 4.44 -14.89
N HIS A 107 -12.99 3.68 -15.34
CA HIS A 107 -14.12 3.22 -14.52
C HIS A 107 -13.90 1.83 -13.90
N ASP A 108 -12.67 1.31 -13.97
CA ASP A 108 -12.30 0.02 -13.39
C ASP A 108 -12.21 0.12 -11.85
N GLN A 109 -12.58 -0.96 -11.16
CA GLN A 109 -12.45 -1.06 -9.71
C GLN A 109 -11.01 -0.85 -9.24
N THR A 110 -10.05 -1.21 -10.09
CA THR A 110 -8.61 -1.00 -9.89
C THR A 110 -8.25 0.48 -9.71
N MET A 111 -8.91 1.40 -10.43
CA MET A 111 -8.68 2.84 -10.29
C MET A 111 -9.13 3.36 -8.92
N GLU A 112 -10.21 2.79 -8.36
CA GLU A 112 -10.67 3.11 -7.01
C GLU A 112 -9.71 2.58 -5.92
N LEU A 113 -8.99 1.49 -6.19
CA LEU A 113 -7.91 1.00 -5.32
C LEU A 113 -6.69 1.94 -5.38
N ALA A 114 -6.30 2.41 -6.57
CA ALA A 114 -5.23 3.39 -6.72
C ALA A 114 -5.50 4.66 -5.89
N LYS A 115 -6.73 5.19 -5.97
CA LYS A 115 -7.18 6.32 -5.13
C LYS A 115 -7.22 5.96 -3.65
N ALA A 116 -7.65 4.74 -3.28
CA ALA A 116 -7.67 4.31 -1.90
C ALA A 116 -6.27 4.32 -1.27
N CYS A 117 -5.23 3.92 -2.02
CA CYS A 117 -3.84 4.03 -1.57
C CYS A 117 -3.42 5.49 -1.32
N LEU A 118 -3.71 6.39 -2.28
CA LEU A 118 -3.31 7.80 -2.17
C LEU A 118 -4.00 8.53 -1.00
N ASN A 119 -5.23 8.13 -0.65
CA ASN A 119 -5.99 8.70 0.46
C ASN A 119 -5.48 8.30 1.85
N LEU A 120 -4.44 7.45 1.96
CA LEU A 120 -3.89 7.05 3.26
C LEU A 120 -3.03 8.14 3.91
N ILE A 121 -2.47 9.07 3.12
CA ILE A 121 -1.70 10.21 3.64
C ILE A 121 -2.67 11.37 3.90
N GLU A 122 -2.75 11.82 5.16
CA GLU A 122 -3.62 12.94 5.55
C GLU A 122 -3.01 14.31 5.20
N ASP A 123 -1.69 14.38 5.11
CA ASP A 123 -0.97 15.62 4.82
C ASP A 123 -1.02 16.01 3.34
N GLU A 124 -0.88 17.32 3.09
CA GLU A 124 -0.57 17.84 1.75
C GLU A 124 0.84 17.42 1.31
N ASN A 125 0.92 16.25 0.67
CA ASN A 125 2.13 15.74 0.04
C ASN A 125 2.10 16.00 -1.47
N LYS A 126 3.07 16.76 -1.98
CA LYS A 126 3.15 17.13 -3.39
C LYS A 126 3.26 15.94 -4.35
N LEU A 127 3.86 14.83 -3.92
CA LEU A 127 3.99 13.64 -4.76
C LEU A 127 2.64 12.90 -4.85
N ILE A 128 1.95 12.75 -3.72
CA ILE A 128 0.61 12.16 -3.67
C ILE A 128 -0.39 13.01 -4.49
N GLN A 129 -0.34 14.33 -4.34
CA GLN A 129 -1.20 15.24 -5.11
C GLN A 129 -0.96 15.14 -6.62
N ARG A 130 0.29 14.99 -7.06
CA ARG A 130 0.59 14.77 -8.48
C ARG A 130 -0.04 13.50 -9.04
N GLU A 131 -0.05 12.41 -8.27
CA GLU A 131 -0.70 11.17 -8.70
C GLU A 131 -2.23 11.35 -8.74
N PHE A 132 -2.83 12.06 -7.77
CA PHE A 132 -4.25 12.42 -7.85
C PHE A 132 -4.57 13.27 -9.09
N ASP A 133 -3.75 14.29 -9.35
CA ASP A 133 -3.91 15.17 -10.52
C ASP A 133 -3.83 14.38 -11.83
N LEU A 134 -2.94 13.38 -11.90
CA LEU A 134 -2.84 12.49 -13.06
C LEU A 134 -4.12 11.66 -13.25
N ILE A 135 -4.62 11.03 -12.19
CA ILE A 135 -5.88 10.26 -12.23
C ILE A 135 -7.05 11.18 -12.64
N ASN A 136 -7.13 12.38 -12.08
CA ASN A 136 -8.17 13.36 -12.39
C ASN A 136 -8.07 13.88 -13.83
N ALA A 137 -6.85 14.05 -14.37
CA ALA A 137 -6.65 14.45 -15.75
C ALA A 137 -7.24 13.42 -16.72
N LEU A 138 -7.11 12.11 -16.44
CA LEU A 138 -7.77 11.08 -17.23
C LEU A 138 -9.30 11.18 -17.17
N GLN A 139 -9.87 11.56 -16.03
CA GLN A 139 -11.32 11.80 -15.92
C GLN A 139 -11.78 12.91 -16.87
N VAL A 140 -11.06 14.03 -16.87
CA VAL A 140 -11.35 15.14 -17.77
C VAL A 140 -11.23 14.72 -19.24
N LEU A 141 -10.22 13.92 -19.61
CA LEU A 141 -10.04 13.47 -20.99
C LEU A 141 -11.17 12.50 -21.43
N ASP A 142 -11.66 11.65 -20.54
CA ASP A 142 -12.81 10.76 -20.77
C ASP A 142 -14.10 11.57 -21.02
N GLU A 143 -14.30 12.68 -20.29
CA GLU A 143 -15.43 13.61 -20.52
C GLU A 143 -15.40 14.24 -21.93
N PHE A 144 -14.21 14.42 -22.52
CA PHE A 144 -14.04 14.85 -23.91
C PHE A 144 -14.13 13.71 -24.93
N GLY A 145 -14.48 12.49 -24.50
CA GLY A 145 -14.60 11.31 -25.36
C GLY A 145 -13.28 10.68 -25.76
N MET A 146 -12.18 11.04 -25.09
CA MET A 146 -10.87 10.42 -25.32
C MET A 146 -10.65 9.28 -24.33
N ASN A 147 -10.86 8.04 -24.79
CA ASN A 147 -10.60 6.84 -24.00
C ASN A 147 -9.11 6.46 -24.10
N ILE A 148 -8.31 6.91 -23.14
CA ILE A 148 -6.87 6.64 -23.06
C ILE A 148 -6.63 5.59 -21.97
N LEU A 149 -5.81 4.58 -22.28
CA LEU A 149 -5.40 3.59 -21.29
C LEU A 149 -4.50 4.25 -20.22
N PRO A 150 -4.79 4.04 -18.93
CA PRO A 150 -3.92 4.51 -17.85
C PRO A 150 -2.61 3.70 -17.87
N LEU A 151 -1.54 4.29 -18.41
CA LEU A 151 -0.20 3.69 -18.40
C LEU A 151 0.84 4.80 -18.20
N GLN A 152 1.70 4.64 -17.21
CA GLN A 152 2.79 5.54 -16.88
C GLN A 152 4.12 4.79 -16.77
#